data_AF-A0A8T6VBH3-F1
#
_entry.id   AF-A0A8T6VBH3-F1
#
_cell.length_a   1.000
_cell.length_b   1.000
_cell.length_c   1.000
_cell.angle_alpha   90.00
_cell.angle_beta   90.00
_cell.angle_gamma   90.00
#
_symmetry.space_group_name_H-M   'P 1'
#
loop_
_entity.id
_entity.type
_entity.pdbx_description
1 polymer ?
#
loop_
_entity_poly.entity_id
_entity_poly.type
_entity_poly.pdbx_seq_one_letter_code
_entity_poly.pdbx_strand_id
1 'polypeptide(L)' 'KRILKIGSDGSQVTPKGGFLRYGQINESYMLIDGSLPGPTKRLIRLRSAARSPKIVPEEPPNIVSISLESHQR' A
#
# COMPACT_ATOMS: atom_id res chain seq x y z
N LYS A 1 -10.33 -4.22 4.08
CA LYS A 1 -9.19 -4.21 3.14
C LYS A 1 -8.04 -4.91 3.82
N ARG A 2 -7.28 -5.76 3.12
CA ARG A 2 -6.19 -6.52 3.72
C ARG A 2 -4.89 -5.70 3.64
N ILE A 3 -4.10 -5.75 4.71
CA ILE A 3 -2.75 -5.18 4.73
C ILE A 3 -1.80 -6.25 4.21
N LEU A 4 -0.97 -5.89 3.22
CA LEU A 4 -0.02 -6.79 2.59
C LEU A 4 1.37 -6.67 3.24
N LYS A 5 1.85 -5.44 3.41
CA LYS A 5 3.18 -5.14 3.96
C LYS A 5 3.13 -3.84 4.75
N ILE A 6 3.89 -3.79 5.83
CA ILE A 6 4.22 -2.56 6.57
C ILE A 6 5.74 -2.44 6.55
N GLY A 7 6.27 -1.26 6.28
CA GLY A 7 7.71 -1.02 6.26
C GLY A 7 8.06 0.41 6.65
N SER A 8 9.29 0.61 7.09
CA SER A 8 9.86 1.95 7.38
C SER A 8 10.42 2.62 6.13
N ASP A 9 10.96 1.83 5.20
CA ASP A 9 11.78 2.35 4.09
C ASP A 9 10.98 2.36 2.78
N GLY A 10 10.40 3.51 2.44
CA GLY A 10 9.58 3.67 1.24
C GLY A 10 10.32 3.55 -0.11
N SER A 11 11.66 3.50 -0.09
CA SER A 11 12.49 3.28 -1.29
C SER A 11 12.25 1.91 -1.94
N GLN A 12 11.85 0.89 -1.16
CA GLN A 12 11.59 -0.45 -1.67
C GLN A 12 10.33 -0.57 -2.53
N VAL A 13 9.42 0.42 -2.43
CA VAL A 13 8.09 0.37 -3.07
C VAL A 13 7.90 1.48 -4.09
N THR A 14 8.69 2.55 -3.98
CA THR A 14 8.59 3.70 -4.88
C THR A 14 9.02 3.32 -6.30
N PRO A 15 8.15 3.45 -7.32
CA PRO A 15 8.52 3.17 -8.70
C PRO A 15 9.64 4.09 -9.20
N LYS A 16 10.33 3.67 -10.27
CA LYS A 16 11.30 4.54 -10.96
C LYS A 16 10.57 5.78 -11.50
N GLY A 17 10.90 6.97 -10.97
CA GLY A 17 10.23 8.23 -11.28
C GLY A 17 9.20 8.70 -10.23
N GLY A 18 8.91 7.89 -9.22
CA GLY A 18 8.00 8.21 -8.12
C GLY A 18 6.51 8.04 -8.46
N PHE A 19 5.66 8.20 -7.46
CA PHE A 19 4.21 8.13 -7.63
C PHE A 19 3.65 9.39 -8.29
N LEU A 20 2.82 9.21 -9.31
CA LEU A 20 2.20 10.31 -10.04
C LEU A 20 1.38 11.21 -9.09
N ARG A 21 1.64 12.53 -9.13
CA ARG A 21 1.03 13.55 -8.26
C ARG A 21 1.33 13.39 -6.76
N TYR A 22 2.26 12.50 -6.38
CA TYR A 22 2.72 12.35 -4.99
C TYR A 22 4.23 12.63 -4.87
N GLY A 23 5.06 11.82 -5.54
CA GLY A 23 6.51 11.83 -5.42
C GLY A 23 7.07 10.52 -4.84
N GLN A 24 8.24 10.59 -4.21
CA GLN A 24 8.87 9.46 -3.54
C GLN A 24 8.35 9.30 -2.10
N ILE A 25 8.30 8.06 -1.62
CA ILE A 25 7.94 7.76 -0.23
C ILE A 25 9.23 7.62 0.57
N ASN A 26 9.44 8.52 1.54
CA ASN A 26 10.66 8.55 2.36
C ASN A 26 10.46 7.95 3.75
N GLU A 27 9.21 7.80 4.19
CA GLU A 27 8.86 7.38 5.54
C GLU A 27 8.10 6.03 5.53
N SER A 28 7.60 5.66 6.71
CA SER A 28 6.80 4.46 6.90
C SER A 28 5.62 4.39 5.96
N TYR A 29 5.40 3.22 5.39
CA TYR A 29 4.34 2.96 4.44
C TYR A 29 3.57 1.68 4.78
N MET A 30 2.39 1.57 4.18
CA MET A 30 1.56 0.39 4.26
C MET A 30 1.02 0.05 2.87
N LEU A 31 1.22 -1.19 2.45
CA LEU A 31 0.60 -1.73 1.24
C LEU A 31 -0.77 -2.30 1.60
N ILE A 32 -1.81 -1.77 0.95
CA ILE A 32 -3.20 -2.18 1.14
C ILE A 32 -3.70 -2.78 -0.17
N ASP A 33 -4.36 -3.93 -0.06
CA ASP A 33 -4.97 -4.58 -1.22
C ASP A 33 -6.21 -3.81 -1.74
N GLY A 34 -6.22 -3.57 -3.04
CA GLY A 34 -7.28 -2.88 -3.78
C GLY A 34 -7.26 -1.35 -3.69
N SER A 35 -8.39 -0.73 -4.00
CA SER A 35 -8.52 0.75 -4.04
C SER A 35 -8.84 1.38 -2.68
N LEU A 36 -8.43 2.64 -2.52
CA LEU A 36 -8.81 3.53 -1.43
C LEU A 36 -9.68 4.67 -1.95
N PRO A 37 -10.61 5.20 -1.14
CA PRO A 37 -11.41 6.33 -1.56
C PRO A 37 -10.55 7.59 -1.61
N GLY A 38 -10.79 8.43 -2.62
CA GLY A 38 -10.23 9.77 -2.74
C GLY A 38 -9.01 9.91 -3.64
N PRO A 39 -8.62 11.16 -3.95
CA PRO A 39 -7.45 11.44 -4.77
C PRO A 39 -6.13 11.27 -3.98
N THR A 40 -5.03 11.19 -4.73
CA THR A 40 -3.65 11.22 -4.22
C THR A 40 -3.42 12.41 -3.27
N LYS A 41 -2.64 12.22 -2.20
CA LYS A 41 -2.37 13.18 -1.10
C LYS A 41 -3.53 13.46 -0.12
N ARG A 42 -4.70 12.84 -0.31
CA ARG A 42 -5.78 12.98 0.69
C ARG A 42 -5.43 12.20 1.96
N LEU A 43 -5.60 12.83 3.13
CA LEU A 43 -5.50 12.14 4.42
C LEU A 43 -6.56 11.06 4.53
N ILE A 44 -6.16 9.85 4.90
CA ILE A 44 -7.04 8.71 5.11
C ILE A 44 -6.86 8.23 6.55
N ARG A 45 -7.96 8.08 7.28
CA ARG A 45 -7.97 7.45 8.61
C ARG A 45 -8.32 5.98 8.47
N LEU A 46 -7.44 5.11 8.96
CA LEU A 46 -7.70 3.67 9.06
C LEU A 46 -8.43 3.36 10.36
N ARG A 47 -9.33 2.37 10.32
CA ARG A 47 -10.04 1.84 11.48
C ARG A 47 -9.94 0.32 11.45
N SER A 48 -9.89 -0.32 12.61
CA SER A 48 -10.13 -1.76 12.72
C SER A 48 -11.48 -2.14 12.10
N ALA A 49 -11.53 -3.32 11.48
CA ALA A 49 -12.75 -3.80 10.84
C ALA A 49 -13.84 -4.04 11.89
N ALA A 50 -14.97 -3.34 11.77
CA ALA A 50 -16.10 -3.52 12.68
C ALA A 50 -16.79 -4.89 12.52
N ARG A 51 -16.65 -5.50 11.34
CA ARG A 51 -17.11 -6.86 11.04
C ARG A 51 -15.94 -7.63 10.46
N SER A 52 -15.39 -8.57 11.24
CA SER A 52 -14.31 -9.43 10.77
C SER A 52 -14.84 -10.38 9.69
N PRO A 53 -14.11 -10.58 8.59
CA PRO A 53 -14.47 -11.60 7.61
C PRO A 53 -14.45 -12.98 8.28
N LYS A 54 -15.42 -13.84 7.95
CA LYS A 54 -15.49 -15.22 8.48
C LYS A 54 -14.28 -16.08 8.09
N ILE A 55 -13.66 -15.76 6.96
CA ILE A 55 -12.46 -16.41 6.45
C ILE A 55 -11.31 -15.42 6.62
N VAL A 56 -10.52 -15.61 7.66
CA VAL A 56 -9.26 -14.90 7.86
C VAL A 56 -8.15 -15.88 7.48
N PRO A 57 -7.39 -15.63 6.40
CA PRO A 57 -6.18 -16.40 6.16
C PRO A 57 -5.22 -16.19 7.34
N GLU A 58 -4.92 -17.27 8.06
CA GLU A 58 -4.08 -17.28 9.26
C GLU A 58 -2.62 -16.91 8.95
N GLU A 59 -2.17 -17.21 7.73
CA GLU A 59 -0.81 -16.95 7.31
C GLU A 59 -0.61 -15.52 6.78
N PRO A 60 0.54 -14.91 7.11
CA PRO A 60 0.94 -13.65 6.48
C PRO A 60 1.08 -13.87 4.96
N PRO A 61 0.66 -12.91 4.13
CA PRO A 61 0.79 -13.04 2.68
C PRO A 61 2.27 -13.09 2.29
N ASN A 62 2.66 -14.10 1.51
CA ASN A 62 3.99 -14.18 0.93
C ASN A 62 4.04 -13.27 -0.33
N ILE A 63 4.88 -12.23 -0.29
CA ILE A 63 5.04 -11.27 -1.39
C ILE A 63 6.28 -11.66 -2.18
N VAL A 64 6.08 -12.23 -3.37
CA VAL A 64 7.18 -12.70 -4.24
C VAL A 64 7.89 -11.52 -4.93
N SER A 65 7.14 -10.55 -5.46
CA SER A 65 7.71 -9.38 -6.12
C SER A 65 6.79 -8.16 -6.02
N ILE A 66 7.39 -6.98 -6.09
CA ILE A 66 6.71 -5.67 -6.10
C ILE A 66 7.08 -4.98 -7.41
N SER A 67 6.09 -4.48 -8.15
CA SER A 67 6.34 -3.74 -9.39
C SER A 67 6.94 -2.37 -9.08
N LEU A 68 8.11 -2.10 -9.68
CA LEU A 68 8.80 -0.80 -9.61
C LEU A 68 8.76 -0.04 -10.95
N GLU A 69 7.89 -0.47 -11.85
CA GLU A 69 7.70 0.13 -13.17
C GLU A 69 6.99 1.49 -13.07
N SER A 70 7.41 2.43 -13.94
CA SER A 70 6.78 3.74 -14.01
C SER A 70 5.32 3.62 -14.44
N HIS A 71 4.45 4.41 -13.79
CA HIS A 71 3.04 4.51 -14.14
C HIS A 71 2.75 5.63 -15.15
N GLN A 72 3.81 6.30 -15.64
CA GLN A 72 3.72 7.30 -16.71
C GLN A 72 3.83 6.57 -18.04
N ARG A 73 2.92 6.88 -18.97
CA ARG A 73 3.04 6.51 -20.39
C ARG A 73 3.67 7.64 -21.17
#